data_AF-A0ABD7V3C1-F1
#
_entry.id   AF-A0ABD7V3C1-F1
#
_cell.length_a   1.000
_cell.length_b   1.000
_cell.length_c   1.000
_cell.angle_alpha   90.00
_cell.angle_beta   90.00
_cell.angle_gamma   90.00
#
_symmetry.space_group_name_H-M   'P 1'
#
loop_
_entity.id
_entity.type
_entity.pdbx_description
1 polymer ?
#
loop_
_entity_poly.entity_id
_entity_poly.type
_entity_poly.pdbx_seq_one_letter_code
_entity_poly.pdbx_strand_id
1 'polypeptide(L)'
;MPGVRQAIAKNVMGTLGTPRTPMLLGVGNSDGIGDGLMISGDVAALASGYCRRGVATTFTEYRGMSHTEALLPFTAEAVGYLGQRFAGQPARGC
;
A
#
# COMPACT_ATOMS: atom_id res chain seq x y z
N MET A 1 12.87 16.52 20.79
CA MET A 1 14.28 16.24 20.44
C MET A 1 14.44 16.17 18.93
N PRO A 2 15.26 17.05 18.29
CA PRO A 2 15.42 17.10 16.84
C PRO A 2 15.84 15.76 16.21
N GLY A 3 16.75 15.01 16.86
CA GLY A 3 17.22 13.71 16.36
C GLY A 3 16.13 12.64 16.26
N VAL A 4 15.19 12.60 17.20
CA VAL A 4 14.08 11.63 17.20
C VAL A 4 13.15 11.86 16.00
N ARG A 5 12.80 13.12 15.73
CA ARG A 5 11.96 13.47 14.56
C ARG A 5 12.60 13.05 13.25
N GLN A 6 13.91 13.30 13.11
CA GLN A 6 14.63 12.95 11.90
C GLN A 6 14.75 11.43 11.72
N ALA A 7 14.92 10.68 12.83
CA ALA A 7 14.91 9.22 12.79
C ALA A 7 13.53 8.67 12.37
N ILE A 8 12.43 9.22 12.88
CA ILE A 8 11.07 8.82 12.50
C ILE A 8 10.82 9.12 11.01
N ALA A 9 11.18 10.32 10.54
CA ALA A 9 10.95 10.72 9.15
C ALA A 9 11.64 9.77 8.14
N LYS A 10 12.80 9.21 8.49
CA LYS A 10 13.50 8.22 7.65
C LYS A 10 12.77 6.88 7.53
N ASN A 11 11.78 6.61 8.39
CA ASN A 11 10.99 5.39 8.37
C ASN A 11 9.62 5.59 7.69
N VAL A 12 9.35 6.77 7.13
CA VAL A 12 8.14 7.00 6.33
C VAL A 12 8.35 6.39 4.95
N MET A 13 7.63 5.30 4.68
CA MET A 13 7.69 4.61 3.40
C MET A 13 7.37 5.58 2.24
N GLY A 14 8.14 5.51 1.16
CA GLY A 14 7.98 6.36 -0.02
C GLY A 14 8.75 7.68 -0.01
N THR A 15 9.41 8.04 1.10
CA THR A 15 10.26 9.25 1.18
C THR A 15 11.68 9.04 0.65
N LEU A 16 12.17 7.81 0.65
CA LEU A 16 13.51 7.44 0.21
C LEU A 16 13.45 6.34 -0.85
N GLY A 17 14.11 6.58 -1.99
CA GLY A 17 14.19 5.62 -3.09
C GLY A 17 12.85 5.38 -3.81
N THR A 18 12.83 4.39 -4.68
CA THR A 18 11.63 3.94 -5.40
C THR A 18 11.72 2.42 -5.58
N PRO A 19 10.66 1.66 -5.28
CA PRO A 19 10.62 0.23 -5.55
C PRO A 19 10.95 -0.06 -7.01
N ARG A 20 11.75 -1.11 -7.24
CA ARG A 20 12.07 -1.58 -8.59
C ARG A 20 11.16 -2.72 -9.05
N THR A 21 10.35 -3.23 -8.12
CA THR A 21 9.37 -4.28 -8.35
C THR A 21 7.96 -3.70 -8.33
N PRO A 22 7.02 -4.30 -9.09
CA PRO A 22 5.62 -3.92 -8.99
C PRO A 22 5.06 -4.09 -7.58
N MET A 23 4.17 -3.19 -7.17
CA MET A 23 3.63 -3.14 -5.80
C MET A 23 2.12 -3.46 -5.77
N LEU A 24 1.69 -4.16 -4.73
CA LEU A 24 0.29 -4.22 -4.31
C LEU A 24 0.18 -3.50 -2.97
N LEU A 25 -0.74 -2.54 -2.86
CA LEU A 25 -1.04 -1.83 -1.62
C LEU A 25 -2.54 -1.98 -1.32
N GLY A 26 -2.87 -2.31 -0.07
CA GLY A 26 -4.25 -2.48 0.37
C GLY A 26 -4.46 -1.84 1.74
N VAL A 27 -5.65 -1.30 1.98
CA VAL A 27 -6.01 -0.68 3.26
C VAL A 27 -7.51 -0.80 3.50
N GLY A 28 -7.93 -1.05 4.75
CA GLY A 28 -9.33 -0.92 5.12
C GLY A 28 -9.78 0.55 5.16
N ASN A 29 -11.08 0.79 5.15
CA ASN A 29 -11.63 2.11 5.44
C ASN A 29 -13.01 1.96 6.11
N SER A 30 -13.01 1.81 7.44
CA SER A 30 -14.22 1.57 8.23
C SER A 30 -15.06 2.83 8.47
N ASP A 31 -14.43 4.00 8.53
CA ASP A 31 -15.04 5.23 9.03
C ASP A 31 -14.93 6.43 8.08
N GLY A 32 -14.40 6.21 6.87
CA GLY A 32 -14.11 7.26 5.89
C GLY A 32 -12.72 7.88 6.03
N ILE A 33 -11.98 7.59 7.11
CA ILE A 33 -10.63 8.08 7.37
C ILE A 33 -9.61 6.94 7.21
N GLY A 34 -9.93 5.74 7.69
CA GLY A 34 -9.01 4.61 7.68
C GLY A 34 -9.59 3.35 8.31
N ASP A 35 -8.70 2.43 8.65
CA ASP A 35 -9.06 1.10 9.15
C ASP A 35 -8.92 0.95 10.67
N GLY A 36 -8.70 2.07 11.37
CA GLY A 36 -8.42 2.14 12.82
C GLY A 36 -6.94 2.05 13.19
N LEU A 37 -6.04 1.66 12.27
CA LEU A 37 -4.58 1.68 12.46
C LEU A 37 -3.85 2.46 11.36
N MET A 38 -4.32 2.33 10.13
CA MET A 38 -3.78 2.97 8.94
C MET A 38 -4.79 4.00 8.41
N ILE A 39 -4.28 5.16 8.02
CA ILE A 39 -5.07 6.20 7.34
C ILE A 39 -5.14 5.83 5.86
N SER A 40 -6.35 5.70 5.30
CA SER A 40 -6.52 5.24 3.92
C SER A 40 -5.94 6.22 2.91
N GLY A 41 -6.07 7.53 3.19
CA GLY A 41 -5.50 8.61 2.38
C GLY A 41 -3.99 8.54 2.25
N ASP A 42 -3.26 8.14 3.31
CA ASP A 42 -1.80 8.03 3.26
C ASP A 42 -1.35 6.87 2.37
N VAL A 43 -2.06 5.74 2.41
CA VAL A 43 -1.77 4.57 1.55
C VAL A 43 -2.10 4.88 0.09
N ALA A 44 -3.22 5.56 -0.17
CA ALA A 44 -3.57 6.03 -1.51
C ALA A 44 -2.55 7.03 -2.07
N ALA A 45 -2.07 7.97 -1.23
CA ALA A 45 -1.04 8.93 -1.63
C ALA A 45 0.30 8.24 -1.93
N LEU A 46 0.66 7.22 -1.15
CA LEU A 46 1.85 6.39 -1.40
C LEU A 46 1.73 5.64 -2.74
N ALA A 47 0.59 4.99 -2.99
CA ALA A 47 0.31 4.29 -4.23
C ALA A 47 0.42 5.23 -5.44
N SER A 48 -0.26 6.37 -5.39
CA SER A 48 -0.19 7.39 -6.43
C SER A 48 1.24 7.93 -6.61
N GLY A 49 1.99 8.08 -5.51
CA GLY A 49 3.39 8.50 -5.54
C GLY A 49 4.30 7.50 -6.28
N TYR A 50 4.10 6.20 -6.05
CA TYR A 50 4.83 5.15 -6.78
C TYR A 50 4.47 5.13 -8.27
N CYS A 51 3.20 5.31 -8.60
CA CYS A 51 2.75 5.35 -9.99
C CYS A 51 3.33 6.53 -10.77
N ARG A 52 3.36 7.72 -10.17
CA ARG A 52 4.03 8.89 -10.77
C ARG A 52 5.52 8.67 -11.03
N ARG A 53 6.16 7.74 -10.31
CA ARG A 53 7.57 7.36 -10.48
C ARG A 53 7.77 6.15 -11.40
N GLY A 54 6.71 5.67 -12.06
CA GLY A 54 6.77 4.57 -13.03
C GLY A 54 6.73 3.17 -12.42
N VAL A 55 6.38 3.04 -11.15
CA VAL A 55 6.18 1.72 -10.52
C VAL A 55 4.77 1.22 -10.84
N ALA A 56 4.67 0.06 -11.49
CA ALA A 56 3.38 -0.61 -11.64
C ALA A 56 2.81 -0.94 -10.25
N THR A 57 1.73 -0.25 -9.86
CA THR A 57 1.17 -0.35 -8.50
C THR A 57 -0.33 -0.61 -8.57
N THR A 58 -0.79 -1.68 -7.94
CA THR A 58 -2.21 -1.92 -7.67
C THR A 58 -2.55 -1.37 -6.30
N PHE A 59 -3.68 -0.67 -6.20
CA PHE A 59 -4.22 -0.18 -4.93
C PHE A 59 -5.67 -0.61 -4.75
N THR A 60 -5.99 -1.14 -3.57
CA THR A 60 -7.35 -1.53 -3.18
C THR A 60 -7.71 -0.93 -1.82
N GLU A 61 -8.83 -0.21 -1.77
CA GLU A 61 -9.43 0.25 -0.51
C GLU A 61 -10.63 -0.64 -0.15
N TYR A 62 -10.55 -1.35 0.98
CA TYR A 62 -11.62 -2.20 1.48
C TYR A 62 -12.61 -1.38 2.33
N ARG A 63 -13.55 -0.73 1.66
CA ARG A 63 -14.54 0.16 2.31
C ARG A 63 -15.46 -0.59 3.27
N GLY A 64 -15.73 0.04 4.40
CA GLY A 64 -16.55 -0.51 5.49
C GLY A 64 -15.82 -1.53 6.36
N MET A 65 -14.50 -1.71 6.19
CA MET A 65 -13.72 -2.70 6.94
C MET A 65 -12.65 -2.04 7.80
N SER A 66 -12.56 -2.49 9.06
CA SER A 66 -11.43 -2.21 9.94
C SER A 66 -10.19 -3.00 9.52
N HIS A 67 -9.06 -2.76 10.19
CA HIS A 67 -7.78 -3.36 9.87
C HIS A 67 -7.83 -4.89 9.89
N THR A 68 -8.45 -5.46 10.92
CA THR A 68 -8.56 -6.91 11.08
C THR A 68 -9.57 -7.54 10.13
N GLU A 69 -10.65 -6.82 9.81
CA GLU A 69 -11.65 -7.30 8.84
C GLU A 69 -11.10 -7.31 7.41
N ALA A 70 -10.29 -6.32 7.05
CA ALA A 70 -9.64 -6.23 5.74
C ALA A 70 -8.57 -7.31 5.51
N LEU A 71 -8.09 -7.98 6.57
CA LEU A 71 -7.03 -8.99 6.50
C LEU A 71 -7.34 -10.12 5.50
N LEU A 72 -8.54 -10.69 5.57
CA LEU A 72 -8.92 -11.82 4.73
C LEU A 72 -8.99 -11.46 3.24
N PRO A 73 -9.74 -10.41 2.80
CA PRO A 73 -9.78 -10.04 1.39
C PRO A 73 -8.40 -9.58 0.89
N PHE A 74 -7.63 -8.84 1.70
CA PHE A 74 -6.27 -8.45 1.34
C PHE A 74 -5.35 -9.66 1.11
N THR A 75 -5.40 -10.64 2.01
CA THR A 75 -4.56 -11.84 1.89
C THR A 75 -4.91 -12.62 0.62
N ALA A 76 -6.19 -12.78 0.31
CA ALA A 76 -6.61 -13.45 -0.92
C ALA A 76 -6.10 -12.73 -2.18
N GLU A 77 -6.21 -11.39 -2.21
CA GLU A 77 -5.69 -10.56 -3.30
C GLU A 77 -4.16 -10.64 -3.42
N ALA A 78 -3.46 -10.59 -2.29
CA ALA A 78 -2.01 -10.68 -2.24
C ALA A 78 -1.49 -12.04 -2.74
N VAL A 79 -2.13 -13.15 -2.34
CA VAL A 79 -1.79 -14.48 -2.85
C VAL A 79 -1.99 -14.56 -4.36
N GLY A 80 -3.12 -14.05 -4.87
CA GLY A 80 -3.37 -14.00 -6.30
C GLY A 80 -2.35 -13.14 -7.04
N TYR A 81 -2.05 -11.95 -6.52
CA TYR A 81 -1.09 -11.02 -7.08
C TYR A 81 0.31 -11.66 -7.17
N LEU A 82 0.79 -12.27 -6.09
CA LEU A 82 2.08 -12.96 -6.07
C LEU A 82 2.11 -14.15 -7.03
N GLY A 83 1.06 -14.96 -7.08
CA GLY A 83 0.93 -16.06 -8.02
C GLY A 83 1.09 -15.62 -9.48
N GLN A 84 0.48 -14.49 -9.86
CA GLN A 84 0.67 -13.91 -11.19
C GLN A 84 2.11 -13.45 -11.44
N ARG A 85 2.76 -12.81 -10.46
CA ARG A 85 4.17 -12.37 -10.60
C ARG A 85 5.11 -13.56 -10.77
N PHE A 86 4.92 -14.62 -9.99
CA PHE A 86 5.71 -15.85 -10.10
C PHE A 86 5.46 -16.61 -11.39
N ALA A 87 4.26 -16.50 -11.97
CA ALA A 87 3.95 -17.01 -13.30
C ALA A 87 4.49 -16.13 -14.45
N GLY A 88 5.25 -15.07 -14.15
CA GLY A 88 5.81 -14.16 -15.16
C GLY A 88 4.78 -13.23 -15.81
N GLN A 89 3.57 -13.13 -15.25
CA GLN A 89 2.54 -12.26 -15.80
C GLN A 89 2.83 -10.80 -15.45
N PRO A 90 2.63 -9.87 -16.41
CA PRO A 90 2.84 -8.45 -16.15
C PRO A 90 1.96 -7.98 -15.00
N ALA A 91 2.51 -7.14 -14.14
CA ALA A 91 1.71 -6.45 -13.14
C ALA A 91 0.81 -5.43 -13.82
N ARG A 92 -0.46 -5.41 -13.41
CA ARG A 92 -1.40 -4.34 -13.76
C ARG A 92 -1.32 -3.26 -12.68
N GLY A 93 -1.71 -2.04 -13.00
CA GLY A 93 -1.73 -0.93 -12.05
C GLY A 93 -1.21 0.39 -12.62
N CYS A 94 -1.47 1.47 -11.87
CA CYS A 94 -1.12 2.88 -12.11
C CYS A 94 -1.91 3.80 -11.14
#